data_AF-A0A1G2I7U1-F1
#
_entry.id   AF-A0A1G2I7U1-F1
#
_cell.length_a   1.000
_cell.length_b   1.000
_cell.length_c   1.000
_cell.angle_alpha   90.00
_cell.angle_beta   90.00
_cell.angle_gamma   90.00
#
_symmetry.space_group_name_H-M   'P 1'
#
loop_
_entity.id
_entity.type
_entity.pdbx_description
1 polymer ?
#
loop_
_entity_poly.entity_id
_entity_poly.type
_entity_poly.pdbx_seq_one_letter_code
_entity_poly.pdbx_strand_id
1 'polypeptide(L)'
;MHSDEFALILIKPDALERGLDSEIFDGLVAEGLDVTKIGTIQFDLQFVMDFYQWPKIEYPDMMQAYMCVTPLPVWIARGENAVFKGMALKNRLRAKHCDGPMKNLFHCPCSQEESQWQYDLLKERHKPMETPKKRTKNQVEAIVFKILKNGELSFLMLKRIPERGGFWQPVTGNVEEGETFEAAALREVREELGIETIIQLIDTDYSYEFTDNGIDQFERIFGVQIVVDQTVALSSEHSEYVWASMDEALNVYLKYPGNKEGLRRLCEKVKQKGGRQ
;
A
#
# COMPACT_ATOMS: atom_id res chain seq x y z
N MET A 1 25.14 -11.33 -12.11
CA MET A 1 24.57 -10.29 -11.24
C MET A 1 23.77 -9.38 -12.16
N HIS A 2 22.45 -9.56 -12.23
CA HIS A 2 21.62 -8.52 -12.86
C HIS A 2 21.61 -7.35 -11.88
N SER A 3 22.10 -6.18 -12.28
CA SER A 3 21.91 -4.99 -11.45
C SER A 3 20.41 -4.66 -11.45
N ASP A 4 19.88 -4.31 -10.28
CA ASP A 4 18.52 -3.79 -10.13
C ASP A 4 18.40 -2.33 -10.65
N GLU A 5 19.35 -1.89 -11.48
CA GLU A 5 19.35 -0.54 -12.04
C GLU A 5 18.34 -0.39 -13.16
N PHE A 6 17.62 0.73 -13.14
CA PHE A 6 16.64 1.06 -14.16
C PHE A 6 16.44 2.56 -14.30
N ALA A 7 16.10 2.99 -15.51
CA ALA A 7 15.63 4.34 -15.79
C ALA A 7 14.10 4.32 -15.97
N LEU A 8 13.40 5.17 -15.22
CA LEU A 8 12.00 5.47 -15.47
C LEU A 8 11.88 6.41 -16.67
N ILE A 9 11.23 5.96 -17.73
CA ILE A 9 11.08 6.72 -18.96
C ILE A 9 9.62 7.15 -19.09
N LEU A 10 9.38 8.45 -19.14
CA LEU A 10 8.04 9.00 -19.38
C LEU A 10 8.03 9.68 -20.75
N ILE A 11 7.21 9.15 -21.66
CA ILE A 11 7.09 9.69 -23.03
C ILE A 11 6.16 10.91 -23.00
N LYS A 12 6.66 12.05 -23.48
CA LYS A 12 5.92 13.31 -23.47
C LYS A 12 5.02 13.42 -24.71
N PRO A 13 3.98 14.29 -24.66
CA PRO A 13 3.03 14.44 -25.76
C PRO A 13 3.70 14.72 -27.11
N ASP A 14 4.74 15.55 -27.13
CA ASP A 14 5.44 15.94 -28.35
C ASP A 14 6.10 14.75 -29.07
N ALA A 15 6.63 13.76 -28.35
CA ALA A 15 7.14 12.54 -28.96
C ALA A 15 6.02 11.68 -29.56
N LEU A 16 4.87 11.58 -28.87
CA LEU A 16 3.73 10.79 -29.32
C LEU A 16 3.09 11.40 -30.57
N GLU A 17 2.85 12.70 -30.56
CA GLU A 17 2.27 13.46 -31.70
C GLU A 17 3.12 13.33 -32.97
N ARG A 18 4.44 13.15 -32.81
CA ARG A 18 5.41 13.05 -33.90
C ARG A 18 5.80 11.63 -34.26
N GLY A 19 5.25 10.62 -33.58
CA GLY A 19 5.59 9.20 -33.80
C GLY A 19 7.05 8.86 -33.50
N LEU A 20 7.69 9.59 -32.58
CA LEU A 20 9.10 9.40 -32.19
C LEU A 20 9.28 8.39 -31.05
N ASP A 21 8.19 7.87 -30.50
CA ASP A 21 8.20 6.85 -29.45
C ASP A 21 8.91 5.56 -29.90
N SER A 22 8.73 5.16 -31.17
CA SER A 22 9.44 4.00 -31.74
C SER A 22 10.95 4.24 -31.80
N GLU A 23 11.41 5.43 -32.20
CA GLU A 23 12.84 5.79 -32.23
C GLU A 23 13.44 5.83 -30.81
N ILE A 24 12.66 6.28 -29.81
CA ILE A 24 13.08 6.24 -28.40
C ILE A 24 13.21 4.78 -27.93
N PHE A 25 12.24 3.93 -28.22
CA PHE A 25 12.25 2.52 -27.83
C PHE A 25 13.45 1.78 -28.43
N ASP A 26 13.62 1.88 -29.76
CA ASP A 26 14.72 1.24 -30.48
C ASP A 26 16.08 1.76 -30.00
N GLY A 27 16.17 3.07 -29.72
CA GLY A 27 17.36 3.70 -29.18
C GLY A 27 17.75 3.16 -27.79
N LEU A 28 16.78 2.89 -26.90
CA LEU A 28 17.06 2.31 -25.59
C LEU A 28 17.50 0.85 -25.69
N VAL A 29 16.86 0.07 -26.55
CA VAL A 29 17.22 -1.34 -26.80
C VAL A 29 18.61 -1.44 -27.43
N ALA A 30 18.97 -0.54 -28.35
CA ALA A 30 20.29 -0.49 -28.97
C ALA A 30 21.43 -0.20 -27.96
N GLU A 31 21.13 0.50 -26.86
CA GLU A 31 22.07 0.72 -25.74
C GLU A 31 22.18 -0.51 -24.80
N GLY A 32 21.52 -1.62 -25.16
CA GLY A 32 21.51 -2.88 -24.42
C GLY A 32 20.60 -2.86 -23.20
N LEU A 33 19.56 -2.02 -23.18
CA LEU A 33 18.59 -1.96 -22.10
C LEU A 33 17.36 -2.84 -22.42
N ASP A 34 16.84 -3.51 -21.40
CA ASP A 34 15.56 -4.22 -21.48
C ASP A 34 14.42 -3.23 -21.15
N VAL A 35 13.58 -2.94 -22.14
CA VAL A 35 12.55 -1.89 -22.04
C VAL A 35 11.17 -2.52 -21.90
N THR A 36 10.55 -2.32 -20.74
CA THR A 36 9.18 -2.76 -20.46
C THR A 36 8.22 -1.58 -20.43
N LYS A 37 7.11 -1.64 -21.18
CA LYS A 37 6.01 -0.67 -21.06
C LYS A 37 5.15 -1.03 -19.86
N ILE A 38 5.05 -0.15 -18.87
CA ILE A 38 4.36 -0.46 -17.60
C ILE A 38 2.97 0.16 -17.48
N GLY A 39 2.59 1.07 -18.39
CA GLY A 39 1.25 1.64 -18.45
C GLY A 39 1.25 3.09 -18.92
N THR A 40 0.20 3.82 -18.54
CA THR A 40 0.04 5.26 -18.81
C THR A 40 -0.36 5.98 -17.53
N ILE A 41 0.08 7.21 -17.34
CA ILE A 41 -0.27 8.01 -16.15
C ILE A 41 -0.95 9.33 -16.56
N GLN A 42 -2.00 9.70 -15.84
CA GLN A 42 -2.66 11.00 -15.99
C GLN A 42 -2.05 12.03 -15.02
N PHE A 43 -1.46 13.09 -15.58
CA PHE A 43 -0.94 14.21 -14.81
C PHE A 43 -2.01 15.27 -14.54
N ASP A 44 -1.93 15.87 -13.35
CA ASP A 44 -2.46 17.18 -13.03
C ASP A 44 -1.29 18.11 -12.63
N LEU A 45 -1.54 19.41 -12.42
CA LEU A 45 -0.48 20.37 -12.14
C LEU A 45 0.26 20.09 -10.82
N GLN A 46 -0.44 19.63 -9.78
CA GLN A 46 0.20 19.28 -8.51
C GLN A 46 1.15 18.11 -8.72
N PHE A 47 0.73 17.11 -9.49
CA PHE A 47 1.55 15.96 -9.79
C PHE A 47 2.78 16.28 -10.61
N VAL A 48 2.68 17.22 -11.54
CA VAL A 48 3.85 17.71 -12.27
C VAL A 48 4.85 18.33 -11.28
N MET A 49 4.37 19.16 -10.34
CA MET A 49 5.25 19.73 -9.31
C MET A 49 5.89 18.67 -8.45
N ASP A 50 5.12 17.70 -7.96
CA ASP A 50 5.63 16.62 -7.14
C ASP A 50 6.68 15.83 -7.93
N PHE A 51 6.30 15.28 -9.09
CA PHE A 51 7.14 14.43 -9.96
C PHE A 51 8.48 15.07 -10.34
N TYR A 52 8.51 16.38 -10.59
CA TYR A 52 9.75 17.10 -10.91
C TYR A 52 10.38 17.81 -9.70
N GLN A 53 9.79 17.67 -8.51
CA GLN A 53 10.18 18.35 -7.27
C GLN A 53 10.29 19.88 -7.45
N TRP A 54 9.37 20.46 -8.20
CA TRP A 54 9.34 21.89 -8.46
C TRP A 54 8.54 22.63 -7.40
N PRO A 55 9.07 23.73 -6.84
CA PRO A 55 8.36 24.51 -5.83
C PRO A 55 7.17 25.30 -6.42
N LYS A 56 7.18 25.56 -7.73
CA LYS A 56 6.11 26.24 -8.48
C LYS A 56 6.23 25.99 -9.98
N ILE A 57 5.12 26.15 -10.70
CA ILE A 57 5.08 26.20 -12.18
C ILE A 57 4.85 27.65 -12.61
N GLU A 58 5.77 28.22 -13.39
CA GLU A 58 5.69 29.62 -13.84
C GLU A 58 4.53 29.87 -14.80
N TYR A 59 4.20 28.88 -15.64
CA TYR A 59 3.16 28.95 -16.66
C TYR A 59 2.20 27.75 -16.53
N PRO A 60 1.30 27.76 -15.54
CA PRO A 60 0.44 26.60 -15.23
C PRO A 60 -0.48 26.23 -16.40
N ASP A 61 -1.08 27.21 -17.10
CA ASP A 61 -1.99 26.93 -18.21
C ASP A 61 -1.29 26.21 -19.37
N MET A 62 -0.07 26.64 -19.72
CA MET A 62 0.73 25.98 -20.75
C MET A 62 1.17 24.58 -20.32
N MET A 63 1.53 24.41 -19.04
CA MET A 63 1.90 23.09 -18.53
C MET A 63 0.71 22.13 -18.51
N GLN A 64 -0.47 22.61 -18.11
CA GLN A 64 -1.69 21.83 -18.12
C GLN A 64 -2.08 21.42 -19.53
N ALA A 65 -2.04 22.35 -20.49
CA ALA A 65 -2.33 22.09 -21.90
C ALA A 65 -1.32 21.13 -22.57
N TYR A 66 -0.13 20.99 -21.99
CA TYR A 66 0.89 20.09 -22.49
C TYR A 66 0.84 18.73 -21.79
N MET A 67 1.18 18.65 -20.50
CA MET A 67 1.38 17.37 -19.80
C MET A 67 0.09 16.74 -19.28
N CYS A 68 -0.98 17.51 -19.08
CA CYS A 68 -2.16 17.07 -18.34
C CYS A 68 -3.38 16.77 -19.22
N VAL A 69 -3.25 16.81 -20.55
CA VAL A 69 -4.38 16.60 -21.47
C VAL A 69 -4.65 15.12 -21.72
N THR A 70 -3.60 14.32 -21.87
CA THR A 70 -3.71 12.89 -22.18
C THR A 70 -2.85 12.04 -21.23
N PRO A 71 -3.25 10.80 -20.94
CA PRO A 71 -2.40 9.87 -20.20
C PRO A 71 -1.09 9.61 -20.94
N LEU A 72 0.03 9.75 -20.24
CA LEU A 72 1.37 9.64 -20.81
C LEU A 72 1.96 8.25 -20.58
N PRO A 73 2.54 7.59 -21.61
CA PRO A 73 3.16 6.28 -21.45
C PRO A 73 4.37 6.31 -20.53
N VAL A 74 4.44 5.32 -19.64
CA VAL A 74 5.56 5.09 -18.73
C VAL A 74 6.22 3.75 -19.04
N TRP A 75 7.53 3.77 -19.23
CA TRP A 75 8.35 2.60 -19.47
C TRP A 75 9.43 2.47 -18.39
N ILE A 76 9.90 1.25 -18.18
CA ILE A 76 11.08 0.94 -17.36
C ILE A 76 12.15 0.40 -18.31
N ALA A 77 13.31 1.06 -18.37
CA ALA A 77 14.48 0.56 -19.08
C ALA A 77 15.49 0.01 -18.07
N ARG A 78 15.69 -1.32 -18.03
CA ARG A 78 16.57 -2.00 -17.09
C ARG A 78 17.91 -2.34 -17.71
N GLY A 79 18.97 -2.26 -16.91
CA GLY A 79 20.30 -2.65 -17.32
C GLY A 79 21.39 -1.83 -16.66
N GLU A 80 22.63 -2.27 -16.84
CA GLU A 80 23.81 -1.58 -16.30
C GLU A 80 23.91 -0.15 -16.86
N ASN A 81 24.04 0.83 -15.96
CA ASN A 81 24.10 2.25 -16.27
C ASN A 81 22.84 2.76 -17.01
N ALA A 82 21.66 2.19 -16.72
CA ALA A 82 20.41 2.52 -17.42
C ALA A 82 20.10 4.02 -17.47
N VAL A 83 20.22 4.71 -16.32
CA VAL A 83 19.97 6.16 -16.23
C VAL A 83 20.93 6.95 -17.11
N PHE A 84 22.22 6.62 -17.09
CA PHE A 84 23.24 7.27 -17.91
C PHE A 84 22.96 7.08 -19.40
N LYS A 85 22.68 5.84 -19.83
CA LYS A 85 22.36 5.51 -21.23
C LYS A 85 21.07 6.18 -21.71
N GLY A 86 20.03 6.16 -20.88
CA GLY A 86 18.77 6.86 -21.16
C GLY A 86 18.97 8.37 -21.31
N MET A 87 19.82 8.97 -20.47
CA MET A 87 20.15 10.39 -20.56
C MET A 87 21.00 10.75 -21.78
N ALA A 88 21.96 9.90 -22.14
CA ALA A 88 22.74 10.05 -23.36
C ALA A 88 21.84 9.99 -24.61
N LEU A 89 20.91 9.02 -24.67
CA LEU A 89 19.92 8.93 -25.75
C LEU A 89 19.03 10.17 -25.80
N LYS A 90 18.51 10.62 -24.65
CA LYS A 90 17.68 11.83 -24.56
C LYS A 90 18.39 13.03 -25.14
N ASN A 91 19.65 13.24 -24.80
CA ASN A 91 20.43 14.36 -25.31
C ASN A 91 20.66 14.27 -26.82
N ARG A 92 20.94 13.08 -27.36
CA ARG A 92 21.07 12.86 -28.82
C ARG A 92 19.75 13.17 -29.56
N LEU A 93 18.63 12.63 -29.09
CA LEU A 93 17.33 12.83 -29.74
C LEU A 93 16.85 14.28 -29.61
N ARG A 94 17.09 14.93 -28.46
CA ARG A 94 16.84 16.37 -28.30
C ARG A 94 17.64 17.18 -29.32
N ALA A 95 18.93 16.91 -29.51
CA ALA A 95 19.73 17.64 -30.49
C ALA A 95 19.16 17.56 -31.92
N LYS A 96 18.51 16.45 -32.26
CA LYS A 96 17.92 16.20 -33.58
C LYS A 96 16.49 16.71 -33.73
N HIS A 97 15.70 16.71 -32.66
CA HIS A 97 14.25 16.87 -32.75
C HIS A 97 13.63 17.90 -31.79
N CYS A 98 14.39 18.53 -30.88
CA CYS A 98 13.83 19.44 -29.87
C CYS A 98 13.13 20.65 -30.52
N ASP A 99 11.93 20.96 -30.04
CA ASP A 99 11.13 22.12 -30.46
C ASP A 99 10.90 23.06 -29.26
N GLY A 100 11.97 23.76 -28.87
CA GLY A 100 11.98 24.63 -27.70
C GLY A 100 12.22 23.91 -26.36
N PRO A 101 12.24 24.65 -25.23
CA PRO A 101 12.70 24.12 -23.95
C PRO A 101 11.77 23.08 -23.31
N MET A 102 10.47 23.11 -23.65
CA MET A 102 9.43 22.28 -23.04
C MET A 102 9.19 20.96 -23.80
N LYS A 103 9.28 20.99 -25.14
CA LYS A 103 9.09 19.86 -26.04
C LYS A 103 10.41 19.14 -26.31
N ASN A 104 10.78 18.30 -25.34
CA ASN A 104 12.02 17.56 -25.31
C ASN A 104 11.83 16.04 -25.33
N LEU A 105 10.73 15.57 -25.91
CA LEU A 105 10.40 14.19 -26.27
C LEU A 105 10.06 13.25 -25.11
N PHE A 106 10.97 13.10 -24.16
CA PHE A 106 10.76 12.21 -23.02
C PHE A 106 11.52 12.68 -21.79
N HIS A 107 11.01 12.28 -20.64
CA HIS A 107 11.70 12.40 -19.36
C HIS A 107 12.51 11.14 -19.07
N CYS A 108 13.69 11.36 -18.51
CA CYS A 108 14.57 10.34 -17.95
C CYS A 108 15.22 11.01 -16.72
N PRO A 109 15.27 10.33 -15.57
CA PRO A 109 15.89 10.84 -14.34
C PRO A 109 17.39 11.11 -14.53
N CYS A 110 17.98 11.86 -13.61
CA CYS A 110 19.40 12.16 -13.56
C CYS A 110 20.19 11.18 -12.66
N SER A 111 19.52 10.42 -11.79
CA SER A 111 20.13 9.39 -10.95
C SER A 111 19.24 8.16 -10.75
N GLN A 112 19.82 7.05 -10.29
CA GLN A 112 19.06 5.84 -9.92
C GLN A 112 18.11 6.12 -8.74
N GLU A 113 18.51 6.95 -7.78
CA GLU A 113 17.67 7.35 -6.64
C GLU A 113 16.44 8.13 -7.11
N GLU A 114 16.61 9.07 -8.05
CA GLU A 114 15.49 9.83 -8.63
C GLU A 114 14.56 8.90 -9.43
N SER A 115 15.13 7.95 -10.18
CA SER A 115 14.39 6.92 -10.91
C SER A 115 13.51 6.07 -9.98
N GLN A 116 14.07 5.64 -8.85
CA GLN A 116 13.35 4.88 -7.83
C GLN A 116 12.24 5.71 -7.20
N TRP A 117 12.54 6.94 -6.78
CA TRP A 117 11.57 7.83 -6.17
C TRP A 117 10.39 8.14 -7.11
N GLN A 118 10.66 8.43 -8.40
CA GLN A 118 9.60 8.64 -9.41
C GLN A 118 8.75 7.39 -9.62
N TYR A 119 9.37 6.21 -9.58
CA TYR A 119 8.67 4.93 -9.72
C TYR A 119 7.73 4.65 -8.55
N ASP A 120 8.19 4.90 -7.33
CA ASP A 120 7.38 4.73 -6.12
C ASP A 120 6.22 5.73 -6.07
N LEU A 121 6.48 6.99 -6.45
CA LEU A 121 5.43 7.99 -6.60
C LEU A 121 4.36 7.58 -7.63
N LEU A 122 4.78 7.04 -8.78
CA LEU A 122 3.85 6.55 -9.80
C LEU A 122 3.05 5.34 -9.34
N LYS A 123 3.63 4.47 -8.52
CA LYS A 123 2.93 3.34 -7.89
C LYS A 123 1.90 3.82 -6.87
N GLU A 124 2.23 4.79 -6.04
CA GLU A 124 1.29 5.37 -5.07
C GLU A 124 0.08 5.99 -5.76
N ARG A 125 0.28 6.60 -6.93
CA ARG A 125 -0.81 7.20 -7.73
C ARG A 125 -1.58 6.19 -8.60
N HIS A 126 -0.99 5.05 -8.94
CA HIS A 126 -1.65 3.92 -9.60
C HIS A 126 -2.33 2.97 -8.62
N LYS A 127 -2.08 3.08 -7.31
CA LYS A 127 -3.08 2.61 -6.35
C LYS A 127 -4.36 3.33 -6.76
N PRO A 128 -5.49 2.60 -6.92
CA PRO A 128 -6.77 3.27 -7.09
C PRO A 128 -6.82 4.41 -6.09
N MET A 129 -7.21 5.61 -6.51
CA MET A 129 -7.67 6.60 -5.53
C MET A 129 -8.61 5.81 -4.62
N GLU A 130 -8.22 5.60 -3.38
CA GLU A 130 -9.17 5.17 -2.37
C GLU A 130 -10.16 6.32 -2.34
N THR A 131 -11.26 6.18 -3.11
CA THR A 131 -12.46 6.96 -2.89
C THR A 131 -12.63 7.00 -1.39
N PRO A 132 -12.70 8.19 -0.75
CA PRO A 132 -12.72 8.27 0.69
C PRO A 132 -13.75 7.28 1.20
N LYS A 133 -13.24 6.19 1.79
CA LYS A 133 -13.98 4.96 2.01
C LYS A 133 -15.17 5.37 2.86
N LYS A 134 -16.38 5.28 2.30
CA LYS A 134 -17.57 5.74 3.00
C LYS A 134 -17.80 4.76 4.14
N ARG A 135 -17.33 5.16 5.31
CA ARG A 135 -17.38 4.33 6.52
C ARG A 135 -18.84 4.02 6.83
N THR A 136 -19.11 2.76 7.08
CA THR A 136 -20.41 2.36 7.62
C THR A 136 -20.41 2.56 9.14
N LYS A 137 -21.54 2.25 9.80
CA LYS A 137 -21.59 2.12 11.27
C LYS A 137 -21.08 0.77 11.78
N ASN A 138 -20.49 -0.04 10.90
CA ASN A 138 -20.03 -1.37 11.24
C ASN A 138 -18.51 -1.35 11.46
N GLN A 139 -18.06 -2.07 12.49
CA GLN A 139 -16.67 -2.29 12.82
C GLN A 139 -16.36 -3.79 12.93
N VAL A 140 -15.08 -4.10 12.85
CA VAL A 140 -14.54 -5.44 13.04
C VAL A 140 -13.45 -5.41 14.10
N GLU A 141 -13.44 -6.43 14.94
CA GLU A 141 -12.31 -6.79 15.79
C GLU A 141 -11.71 -8.10 15.29
N ALA A 142 -10.41 -8.11 15.00
CA ALA A 142 -9.67 -9.29 14.59
C ALA A 142 -8.66 -9.69 15.68
N ILE A 143 -8.99 -10.76 16.40
CA ILE A 143 -8.13 -11.37 17.41
C ILE A 143 -7.14 -12.30 16.70
N VAL A 144 -5.94 -11.78 16.45
CA VAL A 144 -4.86 -12.55 15.82
C VAL A 144 -4.26 -13.52 16.84
N PHE A 145 -4.13 -14.79 16.47
CA PHE A 145 -3.58 -15.82 17.34
C PHE A 145 -2.75 -16.85 16.59
N LYS A 146 -1.89 -17.55 17.33
CA LYS A 146 -1.13 -18.71 16.86
C LYS A 146 -1.22 -19.85 17.84
N ILE A 147 -1.07 -21.07 17.32
CA ILE A 147 -0.99 -22.30 18.12
C ILE A 147 0.49 -22.66 18.24
N LEU A 148 1.01 -22.66 19.46
CA LEU A 148 2.40 -22.99 19.75
C LEU A 148 2.66 -24.50 19.63
N LYS A 149 3.93 -24.90 19.59
CA LYS A 149 4.31 -26.32 19.46
C LYS A 149 3.82 -27.20 20.60
N ASN A 150 3.61 -26.63 21.79
CA ASN A 150 3.04 -27.31 22.95
C ASN A 150 1.49 -27.36 22.93
N GLY A 151 0.85 -26.84 21.88
CA GLY A 151 -0.61 -26.77 21.74
C GLY A 151 -1.27 -25.57 22.42
N GLU A 152 -0.50 -24.72 23.10
CA GLU A 152 -1.03 -23.52 23.75
C GLU A 152 -1.36 -22.42 22.74
N LEU A 153 -2.37 -21.62 23.06
CA LEU A 153 -2.78 -20.48 22.25
C LEU A 153 -2.03 -19.23 22.72
N SER A 154 -1.52 -18.46 21.76
CA SER A 154 -0.90 -17.16 21.99
C SER A 154 -1.58 -16.10 21.14
N PHE A 155 -2.00 -15.01 21.76
CA PHE A 155 -2.82 -13.94 21.18
C PHE A 155 -2.01 -12.66 21.04
N LEU A 156 -2.16 -11.98 19.92
CA LEU A 156 -1.46 -10.72 19.66
C LEU A 156 -2.27 -9.55 20.22
N MET A 157 -1.71 -8.82 21.18
CA MET A 157 -2.27 -7.58 21.72
C MET A 157 -1.44 -6.41 21.22
N LEU A 158 -2.10 -5.34 20.80
CA LEU A 158 -1.49 -4.13 20.25
C LEU A 158 -1.75 -2.95 21.16
N LYS A 159 -0.75 -2.10 21.38
CA LYS A 159 -0.89 -0.85 22.12
C LYS A 159 -1.08 0.29 21.14
N ARG A 160 -2.24 0.94 21.20
CA ARG A 160 -2.49 2.16 20.43
C ARG A 160 -1.52 3.26 20.86
N ILE A 161 -1.14 4.13 19.93
CA ILE A 161 -0.35 5.32 20.26
C ILE A 161 -1.11 6.23 21.27
N PRO A 162 -0.40 7.05 22.07
CA PRO A 162 -1.02 7.93 23.07
C PRO A 162 -2.12 8.85 22.51
N GLU A 163 -1.93 9.37 21.30
CA GLU A 163 -2.87 10.24 20.58
C GLU A 163 -4.20 9.54 20.27
N ARG A 164 -4.19 8.20 20.26
CA ARG A 164 -5.34 7.34 19.99
C ARG A 164 -5.82 6.60 21.25
N GLY A 165 -5.42 7.08 22.43
CA GLY A 165 -5.92 6.63 23.73
C GLY A 165 -4.98 5.70 24.51
N GLY A 166 -3.88 5.22 23.91
CA GLY A 166 -2.82 4.51 24.65
C GLY A 166 -3.19 3.15 25.24
N PHE A 167 -4.36 2.58 24.90
CA PHE A 167 -4.84 1.33 25.46
C PHE A 167 -4.49 0.12 24.59
N TRP A 168 -4.53 -1.06 25.19
CA TRP A 168 -4.29 -2.32 24.51
C TRP A 168 -5.59 -2.91 23.95
N GLN A 169 -5.53 -3.41 22.73
CA GLN A 169 -6.63 -4.04 22.03
C GLN A 169 -6.13 -5.00 20.95
N PRO A 170 -7.01 -5.87 20.39
CA PRO A 170 -6.75 -6.55 19.14
C PRO A 170 -6.75 -5.57 17.96
N VAL A 171 -6.54 -6.08 16.74
CA VAL A 171 -6.71 -5.32 15.49
C VAL A 171 -8.17 -4.88 15.41
N THR A 172 -8.43 -3.60 15.16
CA THR A 172 -9.80 -3.08 15.01
C THR A 172 -9.90 -2.13 13.84
N GLY A 173 -11.03 -2.15 13.13
CA GLY A 173 -11.21 -1.28 11.98
C GLY A 173 -12.63 -1.15 11.50
N ASN A 174 -12.83 -0.25 10.53
CA ASN A 174 -14.17 0.03 10.00
C ASN A 174 -14.47 -0.90 8.82
N VAL A 175 -15.72 -1.34 8.72
CA VAL A 175 -16.20 -2.01 7.51
C VAL A 175 -16.58 -0.97 6.48
N GLU A 176 -16.03 -1.13 5.28
CA GLU A 176 -16.26 -0.21 4.16
C GLU A 176 -17.57 -0.54 3.43
N GLU A 177 -18.13 0.45 2.72
CA GLU A 177 -19.33 0.24 1.92
C GLU A 177 -19.09 -0.82 0.83
N GLY A 178 -19.92 -1.87 0.83
CA GLY A 178 -19.77 -3.01 -0.09
C GLY A 178 -18.81 -4.10 0.40
N GLU A 179 -18.16 -3.91 1.55
CA GLU A 179 -17.25 -4.88 2.16
C GLU A 179 -17.99 -5.80 3.14
N THR A 180 -17.65 -7.09 3.14
CA THR A 180 -18.11 -8.05 4.16
C THR A 180 -17.27 -7.91 5.43
N PHE A 181 -17.84 -8.20 6.60
CA PHE A 181 -17.09 -8.21 7.87
C PHE A 181 -15.82 -9.09 7.82
N GLU A 182 -15.90 -10.24 7.16
CA GLU A 182 -14.78 -11.16 6.98
C GLU A 182 -13.66 -10.50 6.17
N ALA A 183 -14.00 -9.90 5.02
CA ALA A 183 -13.05 -9.17 4.20
C ALA A 183 -12.39 -8.01 4.96
N ALA A 184 -13.18 -7.23 5.72
CA ALA A 184 -12.68 -6.14 6.55
C ALA A 184 -11.69 -6.64 7.59
N ALA A 185 -12.03 -7.70 8.35
CA ALA A 185 -11.14 -8.26 9.37
C ALA A 185 -9.78 -8.71 8.77
N LEU A 186 -9.81 -9.33 7.58
CA LEU A 186 -8.59 -9.73 6.88
C LEU A 186 -7.80 -8.55 6.32
N ARG A 187 -8.46 -7.50 5.84
CA ARG A 187 -7.82 -6.26 5.37
C ARG A 187 -7.12 -5.55 6.52
N GLU A 188 -7.80 -5.32 7.63
CA GLU A 188 -7.25 -4.64 8.80
C GLU A 188 -6.02 -5.39 9.35
N VAL A 189 -6.03 -6.73 9.37
CA VAL A 189 -4.84 -7.51 9.77
C VAL A 189 -3.65 -7.27 8.82
N ARG A 190 -3.88 -7.12 7.51
CA ARG A 190 -2.81 -6.77 6.57
C ARG A 190 -2.32 -5.35 6.79
N GLU A 191 -3.23 -4.40 6.89
CA GLU A 191 -2.93 -2.96 7.00
C GLU A 191 -2.21 -2.63 8.32
N GLU A 192 -2.63 -3.24 9.43
CA GLU A 192 -2.08 -2.95 10.75
C GLU A 192 -0.82 -3.75 11.10
N LEU A 193 -0.64 -4.95 10.50
CA LEU A 193 0.40 -5.91 10.92
C LEU A 193 1.30 -6.40 9.77
N GLY A 194 0.99 -6.11 8.51
CA GLY A 194 1.72 -6.62 7.35
C GLY A 194 1.62 -8.14 7.16
N ILE A 195 0.60 -8.78 7.73
CA ILE A 195 0.44 -10.25 7.70
C ILE A 195 -0.40 -10.67 6.49
N GLU A 196 0.24 -11.28 5.50
CA GLU A 196 -0.45 -11.79 4.30
C GLU A 196 -0.88 -13.25 4.40
N THR A 197 -0.17 -14.06 5.19
CA THR A 197 -0.41 -15.51 5.26
C THR A 197 -1.29 -15.85 6.47
N ILE A 198 -2.53 -16.24 6.19
CA ILE A 198 -3.55 -16.54 7.19
C ILE A 198 -3.95 -18.01 7.05
N ILE A 199 -3.93 -18.75 8.16
CA ILE A 199 -4.28 -20.18 8.19
C ILE A 199 -5.80 -20.33 8.13
N GLN A 200 -6.53 -19.59 8.98
CA GLN A 200 -7.99 -19.58 8.97
C GLN A 200 -8.55 -18.32 9.61
N LEU A 201 -9.74 -17.93 9.17
CA LEU A 201 -10.61 -16.97 9.82
C LEU A 201 -11.69 -17.74 10.59
N ILE A 202 -11.94 -17.36 11.84
CA ILE A 202 -12.94 -17.97 12.72
C ILE A 202 -13.93 -16.88 13.13
N ASP A 203 -15.16 -17.00 12.66
CA ASP A 203 -16.26 -16.18 13.20
C ASP A 203 -16.58 -16.62 14.64
N THR A 204 -16.57 -15.68 15.57
CA THR A 204 -16.88 -15.95 16.98
C THR A 204 -18.39 -16.06 17.26
N ASP A 205 -19.23 -15.76 16.27
CA ASP A 205 -20.68 -15.54 16.41
C ASP A 205 -21.01 -14.49 17.48
N TYR A 206 -20.07 -13.57 17.74
CA TYR A 206 -20.24 -12.50 18.70
C TYR A 206 -20.08 -11.15 18.04
N SER A 207 -21.06 -10.31 18.35
CA SER A 207 -21.09 -8.91 17.98
C SER A 207 -21.76 -8.13 19.10
N TYR A 208 -21.40 -6.87 19.22
CA TYR A 208 -22.02 -5.97 20.19
C TYR A 208 -22.09 -4.56 19.63
N GLU A 209 -23.00 -3.77 20.19
CA GLU A 209 -23.16 -2.36 19.85
C GLU A 209 -22.55 -1.50 20.94
N PHE A 210 -21.89 -0.42 20.53
CA PHE A 210 -21.41 0.61 21.45
C PHE A 210 -21.52 1.99 20.82
N THR A 211 -21.64 3.02 21.66
CA THR A 211 -21.68 4.41 21.20
C THR A 211 -20.32 5.05 21.44
N ASP A 212 -19.69 5.53 20.37
CA ASP A 212 -18.48 6.35 20.45
C ASP A 212 -18.74 7.70 19.79
N ASN A 213 -18.41 8.79 20.49
CA ASN A 213 -18.63 10.17 20.04
C ASN A 213 -20.07 10.46 19.53
N GLY A 214 -21.08 9.81 20.14
CA GLY A 214 -22.49 9.97 19.75
C GLY A 214 -22.91 9.21 18.49
N ILE A 215 -22.04 8.32 17.99
CA ILE A 215 -22.30 7.43 16.86
C ILE A 215 -22.41 6.02 17.39
N ASP A 216 -23.57 5.40 17.19
CA ASP A 216 -23.76 3.98 17.47
C ASP A 216 -23.03 3.14 16.41
N GLN A 217 -22.18 2.23 16.89
CA GLN A 217 -21.37 1.34 16.09
C GLN A 217 -21.71 -0.11 16.42
N PHE A 218 -21.76 -0.95 15.39
CA PHE A 218 -21.94 -2.40 15.50
C PHE A 218 -20.61 -3.08 15.22
N GLU A 219 -20.02 -3.73 16.21
CA GLU A 219 -18.74 -4.43 16.08
C GLU A 219 -18.94 -5.94 16.05
N ARG A 220 -18.30 -6.61 15.09
CA ARG A 220 -18.27 -8.08 14.98
C ARG A 220 -16.86 -8.61 15.16
N ILE A 221 -16.73 -9.68 15.92
CA ILE A 221 -15.42 -10.19 16.37
C ILE A 221 -15.05 -11.48 15.63
N PHE A 222 -13.83 -11.54 15.13
CA PHE A 222 -13.25 -12.69 14.45
C PHE A 222 -11.93 -13.11 15.09
N GLY A 223 -11.61 -14.40 15.04
CA GLY A 223 -10.27 -14.91 15.29
C GLY A 223 -9.51 -15.13 14.00
N VAL A 224 -8.26 -14.69 13.93
CA VAL A 224 -7.40 -14.86 12.76
C VAL A 224 -6.20 -15.72 13.15
N GLN A 225 -6.17 -16.95 12.66
CA GLN A 225 -5.04 -17.85 12.94
C GLN A 225 -3.92 -17.60 11.95
N ILE A 226 -2.69 -17.44 12.46
CA ILE A 226 -1.48 -17.27 11.66
C ILE A 226 -0.45 -18.36 11.95
N VAL A 227 0.58 -18.44 11.09
CA VAL A 227 1.76 -19.30 11.32
C VAL A 227 2.63 -18.76 12.46
N VAL A 228 3.34 -19.65 13.15
CA VAL A 228 4.09 -19.29 14.37
C VAL A 228 5.23 -18.29 14.10
N ASP A 229 5.91 -18.44 12.96
CA ASP A 229 7.09 -17.67 12.57
C ASP A 229 6.76 -16.42 11.73
N GLN A 230 5.50 -15.97 11.77
CA GLN A 230 5.06 -14.77 11.07
C GLN A 230 5.69 -13.52 11.70
N THR A 231 6.30 -12.68 10.86
CA THR A 231 6.79 -11.35 11.28
C THR A 231 5.62 -10.37 11.37
N VAL A 232 5.59 -9.58 12.44
CA VAL A 232 4.60 -8.51 12.67
C VAL A 232 5.26 -7.17 12.37
N ALA A 233 4.67 -6.40 11.46
CA ALA A 233 5.08 -5.04 11.14
C ALA A 233 3.95 -4.08 11.50
N LEU A 234 4.12 -3.32 12.58
CA LEU A 234 3.08 -2.40 13.06
C LEU A 234 2.88 -1.22 12.11
N SER A 235 1.62 -0.85 11.90
CA SER A 235 1.24 0.43 11.32
C SER A 235 1.53 1.60 12.28
N SER A 236 1.42 2.83 11.78
CA SER A 236 1.58 4.06 12.56
C SER A 236 0.51 4.26 13.65
N GLU A 237 -0.52 3.40 13.71
CA GLU A 237 -1.56 3.46 14.72
C GLU A 237 -1.15 2.85 16.07
N HIS A 238 -0.08 2.05 16.06
CA HIS A 238 0.36 1.25 17.20
C HIS A 238 1.82 1.54 17.55
N SER A 239 2.12 1.55 18.85
CA SER A 239 3.49 1.79 19.34
C SER A 239 4.20 0.50 19.73
N GLU A 240 3.45 -0.51 20.20
CA GLU A 240 4.00 -1.73 20.80
C GLU A 240 3.05 -2.90 20.53
N TYR A 241 3.59 -4.12 20.54
CA TYR A 241 2.79 -5.34 20.53
C TYR A 241 3.34 -6.36 21.53
N VAL A 242 2.49 -7.29 21.95
CA VAL A 242 2.87 -8.42 22.79
C VAL A 242 2.08 -9.67 22.40
N TRP A 243 2.75 -10.81 22.48
CA TRP A 243 2.13 -12.11 22.40
C TRP A 243 1.77 -12.56 23.82
N ALA A 244 0.48 -12.67 24.11
CA ALA A 244 -0.04 -12.96 25.44
C ALA A 244 -0.74 -14.32 25.48
N SER A 245 -0.69 -14.98 26.64
CA SER A 245 -1.60 -16.09 26.94
C SER A 245 -3.05 -15.59 27.05
N MET A 246 -4.01 -16.51 27.07
CA MET A 246 -5.43 -16.16 27.27
C MET A 246 -5.64 -15.39 28.58
N ASP A 247 -4.97 -15.81 29.67
CA ASP A 247 -5.13 -15.18 30.98
C ASP A 247 -4.56 -13.76 30.99
N GLU A 248 -3.35 -13.58 30.46
CA GLU A 248 -2.73 -12.25 30.34
C GLU A 248 -3.56 -11.32 29.45
N ALA A 249 -4.03 -11.81 28.29
CA ALA A 249 -4.88 -11.03 27.41
C ALA A 249 -6.15 -10.55 28.13
N LEU A 250 -6.84 -11.43 28.87
CA LEU A 250 -8.08 -11.08 29.58
C LEU A 250 -7.86 -10.18 30.80
N ASN A 251 -6.76 -10.35 31.53
CA ASN A 251 -6.58 -9.76 32.86
C ASN A 251 -5.60 -8.59 32.89
N VAL A 252 -4.63 -8.54 31.97
CA VAL A 252 -3.56 -7.53 31.93
C VAL A 252 -3.79 -6.53 30.79
N TYR A 253 -4.12 -7.01 29.59
CA TYR A 253 -4.14 -6.18 28.39
C TYR A 253 -5.53 -5.65 28.04
N LEU A 254 -6.52 -6.53 27.86
CA LEU A 254 -7.85 -6.11 27.41
C LEU A 254 -8.56 -5.29 28.47
N LYS A 255 -9.03 -4.10 28.06
CA LYS A 255 -9.77 -3.18 28.92
C LYS A 255 -11.27 -3.39 28.87
N TYR A 256 -11.84 -3.57 27.68
CA TYR A 256 -13.28 -3.51 27.46
C TYR A 256 -13.97 -4.88 27.57
N PRO A 257 -15.19 -4.96 28.13
CA PRO A 257 -15.91 -6.23 28.28
C PRO A 257 -16.20 -6.96 26.96
N GLY A 258 -16.48 -6.22 25.88
CA GLY A 258 -16.76 -6.78 24.55
C GLY A 258 -15.59 -7.60 24.00
N ASN A 259 -14.40 -7.02 24.00
CA ASN A 259 -13.16 -7.66 23.56
C ASN A 259 -12.85 -8.91 24.40
N LYS A 260 -13.05 -8.83 25.72
CA LYS A 260 -12.88 -9.99 26.61
C LYS A 260 -13.83 -11.14 26.28
N GLU A 261 -15.08 -10.82 25.97
CA GLU A 261 -16.08 -11.82 25.59
C GLU A 261 -15.79 -12.44 24.22
N GLY A 262 -15.37 -11.62 23.25
CA GLY A 262 -14.88 -12.09 21.95
C GLY A 262 -13.77 -13.11 22.08
N LEU A 263 -12.76 -12.81 22.89
CA LEU A 263 -11.63 -13.71 23.16
C LEU A 263 -12.09 -15.03 23.80
N ARG A 264 -13.01 -14.99 24.78
CA ARG A 264 -13.53 -16.21 25.41
C ARG A 264 -14.21 -17.12 24.38
N ARG A 265 -15.08 -16.56 23.55
CA ARG A 265 -15.81 -17.30 22.52
C ARG A 265 -14.88 -17.86 21.45
N LEU A 266 -13.86 -17.11 21.05
CA LEU A 266 -12.82 -17.61 20.16
C LEU A 266 -12.15 -18.85 20.76
N CYS A 267 -11.72 -18.79 22.02
CA CYS A 267 -11.10 -19.92 22.71
C CYS A 267 -12.01 -21.15 22.76
N GLU A 268 -13.30 -20.97 23.02
CA GLU A 268 -14.29 -22.06 22.99
C GLU A 268 -14.38 -22.71 21.60
N LYS A 269 -14.46 -21.91 20.54
CA LYS A 269 -14.53 -22.41 19.15
C LYS A 269 -13.27 -23.15 18.73
N VAL A 270 -12.09 -22.66 19.12
CA VAL A 270 -10.81 -23.32 18.83
C VAL A 270 -10.74 -24.69 19.53
N LYS A 271 -11.18 -24.78 20.79
CA LYS A 271 -11.25 -26.05 21.54
C LYS A 271 -12.22 -27.05 20.90
N GLN A 272 -13.41 -26.60 20.47
CA GLN A 272 -14.41 -27.46 19.83
C GLN A 272 -13.93 -28.03 18.49
N LYS A 273 -13.16 -27.26 17.71
CA LYS A 273 -12.54 -27.75 16.47
C LYS A 273 -11.39 -28.73 16.74
N GLY A 274 -10.59 -28.51 17.80
CA GLY A 274 -9.50 -29.40 18.18
C GLY A 274 -9.94 -30.75 18.77
N GLY A 275 -11.16 -30.84 19.31
CA GLY A 275 -11.71 -32.09 19.87
C GLY A 275 -12.45 -32.99 18.87
N ARG A 276 -12.52 -32.60 17.59
CA ARG A 276 -13.03 -33.44 16.49
C ARG A 276 -11.85 -33.98 15.67
N GLN A 277 -11.07 -34.87 16.28
CA GLN A 277 -10.12 -35.75 15.59
C GLN A 277 -10.38 -37.19 16.02
#